data_AF-A0A2V8DNH0-F1
#
_entry.id   AF-A0A2V8DNH0-F1
#
_cell.length_a   1.000
_cell.length_b   1.000
_cell.length_c   1.000
_cell.angle_alpha   90.00
_cell.angle_beta   90.00
_cell.angle_gamma   90.00
#
_symmetry.space_group_name_H-M   'P 1'
#
loop_
_entity.id
_entity.type
_entity.pdbx_description
1 polymer ?
#
loop_
_entity_poly.entity_id
_entity_poly.type
_entity_poly.pdbx_seq_one_letter_code
_entity_poly.pdbx_strand_id
1 'polypeptide(L)' 'MTRVEKPWGYELHWAKTDRYVGKLIHVKAGHALSLQYHNHKDET' A
#
# COMPACT_ATOMS: atom_id res chain seq x y z
N MET A 1 -1.15 10.90 8.11
CA MET A 1 -1.55 10.41 6.78
C MET A 1 -0.39 10.64 5.83
N THR A 2 0.20 9.58 5.28
CA THR A 2 1.38 9.69 4.39
C THR A 2 1.01 9.17 3.01
N ARG A 3 1.27 9.95 1.97
CA ARG A 3 1.06 9.56 0.58
C ARG A 3 2.39 9.14 -0.05
N VAL A 4 2.39 7.99 -0.70
CA VAL A 4 3.56 7.44 -1.41
C VAL A 4 3.19 7.29 -2.88
N GLU A 5 3.85 8.05 -3.74
CA GLU A 5 3.67 7.95 -5.18
C GLU A 5 4.36 6.69 -5.74
N LYS A 6 3.71 6.05 -6.71
CA LYS A 6 4.19 4.85 -7.39
C LYS A 6 3.95 4.99 -8.91
N PRO A 7 4.72 4.28 -9.77
CA PRO A 7 4.50 4.34 -11.22
C PRO A 7 3.07 3.96 -11.65
N TRP A 8 2.40 3.09 -10.90
CA TRP A 8 1.02 2.64 -11.17
C TRP A 8 -0.07 3.49 -10.49
N GLY A 9 0.28 4.49 -9.68
CA GLY A 9 -0.69 5.25 -8.88
C GLY A 9 -0.10 5.74 -7.55
N TYR A 10 -0.80 5.53 -6.44
CA TYR A 10 -0.28 5.92 -5.12
C TYR A 10 -0.85 5.07 -3.99
N GLU A 11 -0.13 5.07 -2.86
CA GLU A 11 -0.56 4.48 -1.60
C GLU A 11 -0.79 5.59 -0.57
N LEU A 12 -1.87 5.49 0.19
CA LEU A 12 -2.16 6.34 1.34
C LEU A 12 -2.08 5.49 2.60
N HIS A 13 -1.09 5.77 3.44
CA HIS A 13 -1.03 5.22 4.79
C HIS A 13 -1.97 6.03 5.68
N TRP A 14 -3.20 5.53 5.81
CA TRP A 14 -4.29 6.18 6.55
C TRP A 14 -4.14 5.96 8.05
N ALA A 15 -3.81 4.74 8.47
CA ALA A 15 -3.57 4.39 9.87
C ALA A 15 -2.23 3.68 9.98
N LYS A 16 -1.33 4.18 10.84
CA LYS A 16 -0.07 3.50 11.19
C LYS A 16 0.00 3.39 12.70
N THR A 17 -0.14 2.18 13.21
CA THR A 17 0.04 1.85 14.62
C THR A 17 1.17 0.85 14.75
N ASP A 18 1.59 0.56 15.98
CA ASP A 18 2.61 -0.45 16.25
C ASP A 18 2.16 -1.87 15.89
N ARG A 19 0.85 -2.10 15.76
CA ARG A 19 0.27 -3.43 15.51
C ARG A 19 -0.28 -3.62 14.10
N TYR A 20 -0.66 -2.55 13.42
CA TYR A 20 -1.25 -2.62 12.09
C TYR A 20 -1.06 -1.35 11.29
N VAL A 21 -1.08 -1.50 9.97
CA VAL A 21 -1.04 -0.39 9.00
C VAL A 21 -2.21 -0.51 8.04
N GLY A 22 -3.10 0.47 8.08
CA GLY A 22 -4.15 0.65 7.07
C GLY A 22 -3.61 1.41 5.87
N LYS A 23 -3.67 0.78 4.69
CA LYS A 23 -3.25 1.37 3.42
C LYS A 23 -4.44 1.46 2.45
N LEU A 24 -4.63 2.62 1.84
CA LEU A 24 -5.53 2.79 0.71
C LEU A 24 -4.69 2.86 -0.57
N ILE A 25 -4.93 1.93 -1.49
CA ILE A 25 -4.17 1.81 -2.73
C ILE A 25 -5.02 2.34 -3.88
N HIS A 26 -4.52 3.35 -4.58
CA HIS A 26 -5.15 3.88 -5.79
C HIS A 26 -4.31 3.49 -7.00
N VAL A 27 -4.90 2.72 -7.91
CA VAL A 27 -4.28 2.31 -9.17
C VAL A 27 -4.91 3.11 -10.31
N LYS A 28 -4.07 3.77 -11.12
CA LYS A 28 -4.54 4.51 -12.30
C LYS A 28 -5.04 3.51 -13.35
N ALA A 29 -6.07 3.90 -14.11
CA ALA A 29 -6.57 3.07 -15.21
C ALA A 29 -5.43 2.64 -16.16
N GLY A 30 -5.46 1.39 -16.61
CA GLY A 30 -4.42 0.81 -17.48
C GLY A 30 -3.12 0.42 -16.78
N HIS A 31 -3.02 0.55 -15.45
CA HIS A 31 -1.86 0.09 -14.68
C HIS A 31 -2.21 -1.14 -13.84
N ALA A 32 -1.18 -1.88 -13.44
CA ALA A 32 -1.27 -3.01 -12.53
C ALA A 32 -0.30 -2.84 -11.37
N LEU A 33 -0.61 -3.46 -10.24
CA LEU A 33 0.32 -3.53 -9.12
C LEU A 33 1.54 -4.37 -9.53
N SER A 34 2.72 -3.87 -9.19
CA SER A 34 3.92 -4.70 -9.18
C SER A 34 3.77 -5.81 -8.15
N LEU A 35 4.40 -6.97 -8.39
CA LEU A 35 4.45 -8.08 -7.43
C LEU A 35 4.81 -7.54 -6.03
N GLN A 36 3.89 -7.69 -5.07
CA GLN A 36 4.10 -7.33 -3.69
C GLN A 36 4.56 -8.59 -2.95
N TYR A 37 5.86 -8.70 -2.71
CA TYR A 37 6.42 -9.78 -1.92
C TYR A 37 6.60 -9.34 -0.47
N HIS A 38 5.96 -10.06 0.45
CA HIS A 38 6.08 -9.84 1.88
C HIS A 38 6.89 -11.01 2.48
N ASN A 39 8.12 -10.74 2.93
CA ASN A 39 8.95 -11.73 3.64
C ASN A 39 8.31 -12.19 4.96
N HIS A 40 7.62 -11.27 5.64
CA HIS A 40 6.83 -11.52 6.83
C HIS A 40 5.56 -10.69 6.69
N LYS A 41 4.42 -11.36 6.64
CA LYS A 41 3.11 -10.72 6.54
C LYS A 41 2.36 -11.08 7.81
N ASP A 42 2.27 -10.13 8.73
CA ASP A 42 1.40 -10.26 9.90
C ASP A 42 -0.04 -10.06 9.44
N GLU A 43 -0.63 -11.11 8.87
CA GLU A 43 -2.07 -11.25 8.66
C GLU A 43 -2.57 -12.27 9.70
N THR A 44 -3.30 -11.80 10.72
CA THR A 44 -4.13 -12.64 11.60
C THR A 44 -5.59 -12.53 11.16
#